data_AF-A0A2W1K6Y2-F1
#
_entry.id   AF-A0A2W1K6Y2-F1
#
_cell.length_a   1.000
_cell.length_b   1.000
_cell.length_c   1.000
_cell.angle_alpha   90.00
_cell.angle_beta   90.00
_cell.angle_gamma   90.00
#
_symmetry.space_group_name_H-M   'P 1'
#
loop_
_entity.id
_entity.type
_entity.pdbx_description
1 polymer ?
#
loop_
_entity_poly.entity_id
_entity_poly.type
_entity_poly.pdbx_seq_one_letter_code
_entity_poly.pdbx_strand_id
1 'polypeptide(L)'
;MSLKKSLGKIFPVIDSNQRKKMIEDSILNGKQSNNGVVNVHRYTLGNVGDLYAGPHHYFDELKGKQVDILGFRKISKKKRLDWISKINDNALVIGGGGLLNIRHFERQMKLFEELKAKGKKTVIWGAGHNQRDLSKYQNNTVYNINPSNFGIVGTRDYSAKTEWVPCVSCLHPIFDRKFTVNKEVGVIYCNKTSKRKDLLQYFKDFPSTSNTTDLEEMVNFIGSSDTIITDSYHAMYWGILLNKKTVVIPTTSKFYDFKYKSVISDYENYREDIKKAQRYSGVLEECREINRNFATKVFDYLNI
;
A
#
# COMPACT_ATOMS: atom_id res chain seq x y z
N MET A 1 -2.94 -11.46 34.19
CA MET A 1 -2.66 -10.11 33.63
C MET A 1 -1.61 -9.31 34.43
N SER A 2 -1.44 -9.57 35.74
CA SER A 2 -0.48 -8.88 36.62
C SER A 2 1.01 -9.28 36.38
N LEU A 3 1.32 -10.58 36.24
CA LEU A 3 2.70 -11.05 36.04
C LEU A 3 3.38 -10.59 34.74
N LYS A 4 2.63 -10.43 33.63
CA LYS A 4 3.19 -9.92 32.35
C LYS A 4 3.64 -8.46 32.45
N LYS A 5 2.97 -7.64 33.28
CA LYS A 5 3.30 -6.22 33.46
C LYS A 5 4.57 -6.02 34.30
N SER A 6 4.85 -6.87 35.29
CA SER A 6 6.08 -6.75 36.08
C SER A 6 7.31 -7.26 35.31
N LEU A 7 7.17 -8.38 34.58
CA LEU A 7 8.23 -8.91 33.71
C LEU A 7 8.52 -8.00 32.50
N GLY A 8 7.53 -7.29 31.96
CA GLY A 8 7.75 -6.31 30.89
C GLY A 8 8.65 -5.14 31.30
N LYS A 9 8.61 -4.72 32.57
CA LYS A 9 9.52 -3.67 33.09
C LYS A 9 10.97 -4.13 33.20
N ILE A 10 11.20 -5.42 33.45
CA ILE A 10 12.53 -6.01 33.69
C ILE A 10 13.13 -6.57 32.38
N PHE A 11 12.29 -7.03 31.45
CA PHE A 11 12.69 -7.56 30.14
C PHE A 11 11.81 -7.01 29.01
N PRO A 12 12.09 -5.80 28.50
CA PRO A 12 11.37 -5.22 27.35
C PRO A 12 11.51 -6.05 26.05
N VAL A 13 12.34 -7.10 26.06
CA VAL A 13 12.44 -8.07 24.96
C VAL A 13 11.20 -8.97 24.87
N ILE A 14 10.50 -9.24 25.98
CA ILE A 14 9.38 -10.20 26.06
C ILE A 14 8.03 -9.55 25.73
N ASP A 15 7.81 -8.27 26.09
CA ASP A 15 6.60 -7.54 25.71
C ASP A 15 6.75 -6.77 24.38
N SER A 16 6.16 -7.33 23.32
CA SER A 16 6.13 -6.74 21.97
C SER A 16 5.52 -5.33 21.93
N ASN A 17 4.52 -5.03 22.76
CA ASN A 17 3.88 -3.72 22.75
C ASN A 17 4.70 -2.67 23.49
N GLN A 18 5.28 -3.03 24.63
CA GLN A 18 6.19 -2.16 25.37
C GLN A 18 7.44 -1.83 24.55
N ARG A 19 8.04 -2.84 23.89
CA ARG A 19 9.18 -2.61 22.99
C ARG A 19 8.86 -1.61 21.88
N LYS A 20 7.72 -1.75 21.23
CA LYS A 20 7.29 -0.81 20.18
C LYS A 20 7.11 0.60 20.75
N LYS A 21 6.56 0.72 21.96
CA LYS A 21 6.36 2.01 22.62
C LYS A 21 7.71 2.67 22.94
N MET A 22 8.67 1.91 23.45
CA MET A 22 10.03 2.41 23.67
C MET A 22 10.70 2.92 22.39
N ILE A 23 10.41 2.32 21.23
CA ILE A 23 10.94 2.77 19.95
C ILE A 23 10.27 4.08 19.51
N GLU A 24 8.94 4.17 19.64
CA GLU A 24 8.19 5.39 19.39
C GLU A 24 8.69 6.53 20.28
N ASP A 25 8.79 6.29 21.59
CA ASP A 25 9.30 7.26 22.56
C ASP A 25 10.74 7.67 22.23
N SER A 26 11.60 6.73 21.79
CA SER A 26 12.98 7.02 21.37
C SER A 26 13.05 7.90 20.12
N ILE A 27 12.08 7.79 19.21
CA ILE A 27 12.00 8.63 18.02
C ILE A 27 11.44 10.00 18.40
N LEU A 28 10.32 10.04 19.12
CA LEU A 28 9.66 11.29 19.53
C LEU A 28 10.55 12.16 20.42
N ASN A 29 11.37 11.55 21.28
CA ASN A 29 12.32 12.27 22.14
C ASN A 29 13.70 12.47 21.48
N GLY A 30 13.93 11.85 20.32
CA GLY A 30 15.18 12.00 19.58
C GLY A 30 15.22 13.32 18.81
N LYS A 31 16.44 13.81 18.57
CA LYS A 31 16.68 14.94 17.66
C LYS A 31 16.18 14.58 16.26
N GLN A 32 15.35 15.45 15.69
CA GLN A 32 14.85 15.30 14.32
C GLN A 32 15.69 16.15 13.37
N SER A 33 16.05 15.59 12.22
CA SER A 33 16.64 16.32 11.09
C SER A 33 16.06 15.86 9.75
N ASN A 34 16.43 16.56 8.68
CA ASN A 34 16.01 16.26 7.31
C ASN A 34 17.26 16.20 6.40
N ASN A 35 18.31 15.52 6.86
CA ASN A 35 19.64 15.51 6.20
C ASN A 35 19.62 14.75 4.86
N GLY A 36 18.63 13.90 4.68
CA GLY A 36 18.33 13.17 3.46
C GLY A 36 16.85 12.82 3.42
N VAL A 37 16.51 11.82 2.62
CA VAL A 37 15.14 11.33 2.46
C VAL A 37 15.13 9.81 2.53
N VAL A 38 14.09 9.23 3.12
CA VAL A 38 13.80 7.79 3.03
C VAL A 38 12.38 7.56 2.56
N ASN A 39 12.20 6.55 1.72
CA ASN A 39 10.87 6.10 1.32
C ASN A 39 10.40 4.96 2.23
N VAL A 40 9.43 5.27 3.10
CA VAL A 40 8.85 4.36 4.07
C VAL A 40 7.57 3.72 3.52
N HIS A 41 7.62 2.43 3.23
CA HIS A 41 6.45 1.67 2.74
C HIS A 41 6.54 0.20 3.16
N ARG A 42 5.54 -0.61 2.80
CA ARG A 42 5.60 -2.05 3.07
C ARG A 42 6.52 -2.76 2.07
N TYR A 43 7.82 -2.78 2.36
CA TYR A 43 8.80 -3.49 1.53
C TYR A 43 8.88 -4.98 1.88
N THR A 44 8.27 -5.85 1.06
CA THR A 44 8.15 -7.29 1.35
C THR A 44 8.02 -8.15 0.11
N LEU A 45 8.74 -9.27 0.04
CA LEU A 45 8.65 -10.21 -1.08
C LEU A 45 7.33 -10.99 -1.10
N GLY A 46 6.67 -11.17 0.05
CA GLY A 46 5.39 -11.89 0.15
C GLY A 46 4.15 -11.12 -0.33
N ASN A 47 4.32 -9.95 -0.97
CA ASN A 47 3.27 -9.19 -1.63
C ASN A 47 3.90 -8.27 -2.69
N VAL A 48 3.88 -8.69 -3.96
CA VAL A 48 4.52 -7.93 -5.06
C VAL A 48 3.94 -6.55 -5.23
N GLY A 49 2.64 -6.40 -5.00
CA GLY A 49 1.99 -5.10 -5.08
C GLY A 49 2.53 -4.12 -4.05
N ASP A 50 2.67 -4.53 -2.79
CA ASP A 50 3.24 -3.67 -1.74
C ASP A 50 4.73 -3.37 -2.00
N LEU A 51 5.46 -4.34 -2.55
CA LEU A 51 6.88 -4.22 -2.90
C LEU A 51 7.13 -3.12 -3.94
N TYR A 52 6.28 -3.02 -4.97
CA TYR A 52 6.43 -2.07 -6.08
C TYR A 52 5.61 -0.79 -5.92
N ALA A 53 4.97 -0.59 -4.78
CA ALA A 53 4.19 0.61 -4.46
C ALA A 53 5.04 1.80 -3.96
N GLY A 54 6.36 1.63 -3.82
CA GLY A 54 7.26 2.68 -3.35
C GLY A 54 7.82 3.54 -4.50
N PRO A 55 7.83 4.88 -4.40
CA PRO A 55 8.40 5.75 -5.44
C PRO A 55 9.92 5.55 -5.67
N HIS A 56 10.63 4.96 -4.71
CA HIS A 56 12.07 4.67 -4.84
C HIS A 56 12.45 3.75 -6.03
N HIS A 57 11.47 3.07 -6.64
CA HIS A 57 11.67 2.27 -7.85
C HIS A 57 11.69 3.09 -9.13
N TYR A 58 11.15 4.31 -9.10
CA TYR A 58 10.77 5.05 -10.31
C TYR A 58 11.39 6.44 -10.41
N PHE A 59 11.99 6.93 -9.33
CA PHE A 59 12.62 8.25 -9.26
C PHE A 59 14.05 8.10 -8.75
N ASP A 60 15.01 8.66 -9.49
CA ASP A 60 16.44 8.53 -9.20
C ASP A 60 16.81 9.20 -7.87
N GLU A 61 16.14 10.31 -7.54
CA GLU A 61 16.27 11.05 -6.28
C GLU A 61 15.94 10.18 -5.06
N LEU A 62 15.17 9.10 -5.24
CA LEU A 62 14.74 8.19 -4.17
C LEU A 62 15.39 6.81 -4.25
N LYS A 63 16.19 6.53 -5.29
CA LYS A 63 16.78 5.22 -5.54
C LYS A 63 17.63 4.74 -4.37
N GLY A 64 17.39 3.51 -3.92
CA GLY A 64 18.12 2.90 -2.79
C GLY A 64 17.75 3.45 -1.40
N LYS A 65 16.74 4.34 -1.30
CA LYS A 65 16.35 4.99 -0.04
C LYS A 65 15.15 4.31 0.65
N GLN A 66 14.86 3.05 0.31
CA GLN A 66 13.71 2.31 0.83
C GLN A 66 13.87 1.86 2.29
N VAL A 67 12.79 1.96 3.04
CA VAL A 67 12.69 1.52 4.44
C VAL A 67 11.36 0.79 4.65
N ASP A 68 11.42 -0.43 5.18
CA ASP A 68 10.23 -1.17 5.59
C ASP A 68 9.55 -0.47 6.77
N ILE A 69 8.28 -0.08 6.62
CA ILE A 69 7.45 0.53 7.68
C ILE A 69 7.34 -0.35 8.94
N LEU A 70 7.61 -1.66 8.82
CA LEU A 70 7.66 -2.58 9.96
C LEU A 70 9.06 -2.75 10.58
N GLY A 71 10.04 -1.90 10.22
CA GLY A 71 11.41 -1.96 10.72
C GLY A 71 11.51 -1.91 12.25
N PHE A 72 10.65 -1.13 12.91
CA PHE A 72 10.55 -1.09 14.38
C PHE A 72 10.17 -2.46 15.01
N ARG A 73 9.55 -3.37 14.26
CA ARG A 73 9.13 -4.70 14.76
C ARG A 73 10.22 -5.75 14.67
N LYS A 74 11.36 -5.47 14.00
CA LYS A 74 12.43 -6.46 13.80
C LYS A 74 12.98 -6.93 15.15
N ILE A 75 13.32 -8.21 15.26
CA ILE A 75 13.84 -8.82 16.50
C ILE A 75 15.27 -8.36 16.80
N SER A 76 16.07 -8.10 15.78
CA SER A 76 17.44 -7.59 15.93
C SER A 76 17.45 -6.16 16.48
N LYS A 77 18.15 -5.94 17.61
CA LYS A 77 18.37 -4.60 18.19
C LYS A 77 19.07 -3.67 17.20
N LYS A 78 20.12 -4.14 16.52
CA LYS A 78 20.85 -3.38 15.49
C LYS A 78 19.91 -2.88 14.39
N LYS A 79 19.07 -3.76 13.83
CA LYS A 79 18.10 -3.36 12.79
C LYS A 79 17.08 -2.34 13.28
N ARG A 80 16.68 -2.38 14.55
CA ARG A 80 15.78 -1.38 15.13
C ARG A 80 16.46 -0.03 15.34
N LEU A 81 17.71 -0.02 15.82
CA LEU A 81 18.49 1.21 15.99
C LEU A 81 18.79 1.88 14.64
N ASP A 82 19.14 1.08 13.62
CA ASP A 82 19.27 1.56 12.24
C ASP A 82 17.96 2.17 11.74
N TRP A 83 16.82 1.52 11.98
CA TRP A 83 15.51 2.08 11.63
C TRP A 83 15.22 3.39 12.36
N ILE A 84 15.50 3.49 13.67
CA ILE A 84 15.34 4.72 14.46
C ILE A 84 16.18 5.86 13.87
N SER A 85 17.47 5.61 13.60
CA SER A 85 18.35 6.62 12.98
C SER A 85 17.82 7.05 11.62
N LYS A 86 17.43 6.12 10.75
CA LYS A 86 16.82 6.47 9.45
C LYS A 86 15.60 7.37 9.57
N ILE A 87 14.71 7.11 10.54
CA ILE A 87 13.53 7.96 10.76
C ILE A 87 13.92 9.32 11.37
N ASN A 88 14.83 9.36 12.34
CA ASN A 88 15.26 10.59 13.01
C ASN A 88 16.07 11.52 12.09
N ASP A 89 16.92 10.96 11.22
CA ASP A 89 17.92 11.73 10.49
C ASP A 89 17.43 12.25 9.12
N ASN A 90 16.33 11.69 8.60
CA ASN A 90 15.85 11.93 7.24
C ASN A 90 14.41 12.45 7.20
N ALA A 91 14.08 13.17 6.13
CA ALA A 91 12.70 13.41 5.72
C ALA A 91 12.03 12.09 5.29
N LEU A 92 10.69 12.02 5.40
CA LEU A 92 9.94 10.80 5.20
C LEU A 92 8.98 10.92 4.00
N VAL A 93 9.22 10.12 2.96
CA VAL A 93 8.21 9.84 1.93
C VAL A 93 7.49 8.56 2.32
N ILE A 94 6.28 8.68 2.84
CA ILE A 94 5.49 7.61 3.43
C ILE A 94 4.42 7.20 2.42
N GLY A 95 4.39 5.95 1.99
CA GLY A 95 3.25 5.49 1.20
C GLY A 95 3.59 4.60 0.02
N GLY A 96 2.58 4.46 -0.84
CA GLY A 96 2.21 3.22 -1.47
C GLY A 96 1.33 2.36 -0.54
N GLY A 97 0.48 1.51 -1.13
CA GLY A 97 -0.25 0.47 -0.40
C GLY A 97 -1.41 0.97 0.49
N GLY A 98 -2.03 0.02 1.19
CA GLY A 98 -3.18 0.27 2.07
C GLY A 98 -2.75 0.51 3.53
N LEU A 99 -2.13 1.66 3.79
CA LEU A 99 -1.54 2.00 5.10
C LEU A 99 -2.52 2.70 6.06
N LEU A 100 -3.56 3.34 5.53
CA LEU A 100 -4.52 4.11 6.30
C LEU A 100 -5.67 3.21 6.77
N ASN A 101 -6.26 3.53 7.92
CA ASN A 101 -7.43 2.84 8.49
C ASN A 101 -7.23 1.32 8.68
N ILE A 102 -6.00 0.89 8.97
CA ILE A 102 -5.68 -0.50 9.31
C ILE A 102 -4.79 -0.57 10.55
N ARG A 103 -5.26 -1.33 11.54
CA ARG A 103 -4.59 -1.53 12.83
C ARG A 103 -3.12 -1.95 12.73
N HIS A 104 -2.73 -2.59 11.63
CA HIS A 104 -1.36 -3.09 11.46
C HIS A 104 -0.32 -1.97 11.31
N PHE A 105 -0.71 -0.82 10.74
CA PHE A 105 0.17 0.33 10.47
C PHE A 105 -0.17 1.56 11.31
N GLU A 106 -1.28 1.51 12.05
CA GLU A 106 -1.80 2.62 12.84
C GLU A 106 -0.76 3.30 13.75
N ARG A 107 0.04 2.53 14.48
CA ARG A 107 1.07 3.07 15.37
C ARG A 107 2.13 3.88 14.63
N GLN A 108 2.55 3.40 13.48
CA GLN A 108 3.58 4.05 12.66
C GLN A 108 3.01 5.29 11.98
N MET A 109 1.78 5.22 11.47
CA MET A 109 1.12 6.38 10.88
C MET A 109 0.90 7.49 11.93
N LYS A 110 0.51 7.14 13.17
CA LYS A 110 0.43 8.09 14.29
C LYS A 110 1.79 8.67 14.67
N LEU A 111 2.83 7.83 14.76
CA LEU A 111 4.20 8.32 14.98
C LEU A 111 4.62 9.34 13.92
N PHE A 112 4.38 9.06 12.64
CA PHE A 112 4.75 9.97 11.55
C PHE A 112 3.93 11.26 11.54
N GLU A 113 2.66 11.19 11.96
CA GLU A 113 1.79 12.35 12.16
C GLU A 113 2.38 13.31 13.21
N GLU A 114 2.83 12.77 14.35
CA GLU A 114 3.41 13.56 15.44
C GLU A 114 4.76 14.20 15.08
N LEU A 115 5.52 13.58 14.17
CA LEU A 115 6.85 14.07 13.80
C LEU A 115 6.82 15.42 13.07
N LYS A 116 5.73 15.79 12.38
CA LYS A 116 5.62 17.11 11.72
C LYS A 116 5.76 18.25 12.73
N ALA A 117 5.13 18.12 13.90
CA ALA A 117 5.22 19.13 14.97
C ALA A 117 6.65 19.28 15.53
N LYS A 118 7.56 18.35 15.19
CA LYS A 118 8.98 18.38 15.56
C LYS A 118 9.88 18.84 14.39
N GLY A 119 9.31 19.47 13.36
CA GLY A 119 10.05 20.00 12.21
C GLY A 119 10.47 18.95 11.18
N LYS A 120 9.94 17.71 11.28
CA LYS A 120 10.18 16.67 10.27
C LYS A 120 9.44 17.01 8.98
N LYS A 121 10.12 16.94 7.83
CA LYS A 121 9.47 16.94 6.52
C LYS A 121 8.83 15.59 6.28
N THR A 122 7.51 15.56 6.10
CA THR A 122 6.74 14.33 5.87
C THR A 122 5.84 14.46 4.65
N VAL A 123 5.84 13.43 3.82
CA VAL A 123 5.03 13.35 2.60
C VAL A 123 4.23 12.05 2.64
N ILE A 124 2.92 12.11 2.40
CA ILE A 124 2.13 10.93 2.07
C ILE A 124 2.05 10.82 0.55
N TRP A 125 2.49 9.70 -0.03
CA TRP A 125 2.48 9.50 -1.48
C TRP A 125 1.74 8.20 -1.83
N GLY A 126 0.53 8.31 -2.39
CA GLY A 126 -0.22 7.18 -2.92
C GLY A 126 -0.59 6.12 -1.89
N ALA A 127 -0.65 6.48 -0.60
CA ALA A 127 -1.24 5.63 0.43
C ALA A 127 -2.77 5.66 0.32
N GLY A 128 -3.45 4.61 0.77
CA GLY A 128 -4.91 4.60 0.84
C GLY A 128 -5.47 3.82 2.03
N HIS A 129 -6.79 3.91 2.20
CA HIS A 129 -7.50 3.20 3.27
C HIS A 129 -7.54 1.69 3.07
N ASN A 130 -7.67 0.96 4.18
CA ASN A 130 -7.69 -0.50 4.20
C ASN A 130 -8.47 -1.04 5.41
N GLN A 131 -9.64 -0.45 5.69
CA GLN A 131 -10.53 -0.83 6.79
C GLN A 131 -11.04 -2.26 6.55
N ARG A 132 -10.80 -3.15 7.53
CA ARG A 132 -11.24 -4.55 7.46
C ARG A 132 -12.71 -4.70 7.83
N ASP A 133 -13.16 -3.89 8.78
CA ASP A 133 -14.54 -3.89 9.23
C ASP A 133 -15.35 -2.94 8.36
N LEU A 134 -16.01 -3.47 7.33
CA LEU A 134 -16.74 -2.67 6.35
C LEU A 134 -17.91 -1.89 6.98
N SER A 135 -18.45 -2.34 8.12
CA SER A 135 -19.44 -1.56 8.88
C SER A 135 -18.90 -0.24 9.41
N LYS A 136 -17.57 -0.14 9.58
CA LYS A 136 -16.85 1.06 10.01
C LYS A 136 -16.27 1.86 8.85
N TYR A 137 -16.54 1.45 7.61
CA TYR A 137 -16.10 2.19 6.45
C TYR A 137 -16.99 3.43 6.24
N GLN A 138 -16.47 4.60 6.58
CA GLN A 138 -17.19 5.87 6.54
C GLN A 138 -17.00 6.62 5.20
N ASN A 139 -17.00 5.90 4.06
CA ASN A 139 -16.88 6.49 2.71
C ASN A 139 -15.78 7.56 2.57
N ASN A 140 -14.61 7.30 3.17
CA ASN A 140 -13.42 8.19 3.15
C ASN A 140 -13.57 9.58 3.72
N THR A 141 -14.51 9.75 4.63
CA THR A 141 -14.61 10.99 5.42
C THR A 141 -13.51 11.13 6.47
N VAL A 142 -12.92 10.01 6.93
CA VAL A 142 -11.97 10.01 8.05
C VAL A 142 -10.84 9.01 7.86
N TYR A 143 -9.60 9.46 8.08
CA TYR A 143 -8.45 8.59 8.28
C TYR A 143 -8.09 8.47 9.77
N ASN A 144 -7.36 7.41 10.11
CA ASN A 144 -6.78 7.20 11.44
C ASN A 144 -5.61 8.16 11.77
N ILE A 145 -5.35 9.13 10.90
CA ILE A 145 -4.42 10.25 11.02
C ILE A 145 -5.11 11.50 10.49
N ASN A 146 -4.66 12.68 10.87
CA ASN A 146 -5.06 13.92 10.24
C ASN A 146 -4.09 14.27 9.10
N PRO A 147 -4.51 14.27 7.83
CA PRO A 147 -3.66 14.67 6.71
C PRO A 147 -3.02 16.05 6.86
N SER A 148 -3.67 17.00 7.53
CA SER A 148 -3.08 18.34 7.73
C SER A 148 -1.86 18.34 8.64
N ASN A 149 -1.62 17.24 9.37
CA ASN A 149 -0.42 16.99 10.16
C ASN A 149 0.73 16.37 9.34
N PHE A 150 0.68 16.46 8.00
CA PHE A 150 1.78 16.11 7.09
C PHE A 150 2.14 17.31 6.21
N GLY A 151 3.35 17.31 5.64
CA GLY A 151 3.83 18.41 4.78
C GLY A 151 3.11 18.44 3.44
N ILE A 152 3.21 17.35 2.69
CA ILE A 152 2.48 17.12 1.43
C ILE A 152 1.67 15.83 1.56
N VAL A 153 0.46 15.81 1.02
CA VAL A 153 -0.41 14.62 1.04
C VAL A 153 -1.05 14.37 -0.31
N GLY A 154 -0.73 13.21 -0.87
CA GLY A 154 -1.41 12.62 -2.01
C GLY A 154 -1.87 11.21 -1.65
N THR A 155 -3.17 10.93 -1.77
CA THR A 155 -3.74 9.60 -1.46
C THR A 155 -4.39 9.00 -2.69
N ARG A 156 -4.46 7.66 -2.75
CA ARG A 156 -5.07 6.95 -3.89
C ARG A 156 -6.60 6.82 -3.78
N ASP A 157 -7.18 7.41 -2.74
CA ASP A 157 -8.59 7.32 -2.41
C ASP A 157 -9.29 8.54 -3.04
N TYR A 158 -10.16 8.30 -4.02
CA TYR A 158 -10.64 9.33 -4.94
C TYR A 158 -11.56 10.39 -4.28
N SER A 159 -12.43 9.99 -3.37
CA SER A 159 -13.36 10.89 -2.69
C SER A 159 -12.78 11.55 -1.44
N ALA A 160 -11.51 11.30 -1.12
CA ALA A 160 -10.84 11.92 0.02
C ALA A 160 -10.63 13.44 -0.20
N LYS A 161 -10.59 14.22 0.89
CA LYS A 161 -10.31 15.68 0.86
C LYS A 161 -8.81 16.00 0.70
N THR A 162 -8.08 15.16 -0.03
CA THR A 162 -6.64 15.27 -0.28
C THR A 162 -6.40 15.23 -1.78
N GLU A 163 -5.20 15.61 -2.22
CA GLU A 163 -4.85 15.45 -3.63
C GLU A 163 -4.91 13.97 -4.01
N TRP A 164 -5.61 13.66 -5.11
CA TRP A 164 -5.70 12.29 -5.59
C TRP A 164 -4.42 11.92 -6.34
N VAL A 165 -3.69 10.94 -5.80
CA VAL A 165 -2.44 10.42 -6.34
C VAL A 165 -2.52 8.89 -6.37
N PRO A 166 -2.64 8.26 -7.56
CA PRO A 166 -2.75 6.83 -7.67
C PRO A 166 -1.44 6.14 -7.29
N CYS A 167 -1.49 4.82 -7.11
CA CYS A 167 -0.29 4.06 -6.74
C CYS A 167 0.81 4.22 -7.80
N VAL A 168 1.99 4.69 -7.37
CA VAL A 168 3.14 5.03 -8.22
C VAL A 168 3.65 3.88 -9.10
N SER A 169 3.24 2.63 -8.80
CA SER A 169 3.55 1.48 -9.66
C SER A 169 3.17 1.66 -11.13
N CYS A 170 2.23 2.54 -11.49
CA CYS A 170 1.94 2.86 -12.90
C CYS A 170 3.13 3.38 -13.71
N LEU A 171 4.17 3.90 -13.04
CA LEU A 171 5.41 4.33 -13.69
C LEU A 171 6.28 3.14 -14.15
N HIS A 172 5.98 1.91 -13.73
CA HIS A 172 6.80 0.75 -14.10
C HIS A 172 6.70 0.49 -15.62
N PRO A 173 7.83 0.30 -16.33
CA PRO A 173 7.84 0.10 -17.80
C PRO A 173 7.22 -1.22 -18.25
N ILE A 174 6.94 -2.14 -17.32
CA ILE A 174 6.29 -3.42 -17.63
C ILE A 174 4.89 -3.23 -18.21
N PHE A 175 4.24 -2.10 -17.90
CA PHE A 175 2.90 -1.78 -18.40
C PHE A 175 2.90 -1.31 -19.86
N ASP A 176 4.06 -1.06 -20.47
CA ASP A 176 4.21 -0.74 -21.90
C ASP A 176 4.27 -1.99 -22.78
N ARG A 177 4.35 -3.17 -22.17
CA ARG A 177 4.36 -4.44 -22.91
C ARG A 177 3.02 -4.68 -23.59
N LYS A 178 3.08 -5.24 -24.80
CA LYS A 178 1.90 -5.76 -25.50
C LYS A 178 1.63 -7.20 -25.06
N PHE A 179 0.36 -7.53 -24.91
CA PHE A 179 -0.07 -8.85 -24.47
C PHE A 179 -1.12 -9.44 -25.41
N THR A 180 -0.97 -10.71 -25.74
CA THR A 180 -2.02 -11.49 -26.42
C THR A 180 -2.95 -12.08 -25.38
N VAL A 181 -4.25 -11.78 -25.50
CA VAL A 181 -5.27 -12.37 -24.64
C VAL A 181 -5.51 -13.82 -25.08
N ASN A 182 -5.35 -14.74 -24.14
CA ASN A 182 -5.61 -16.17 -24.35
C ASN A 182 -6.43 -16.81 -23.21
N LYS A 183 -6.88 -16.01 -22.24
CA LYS A 183 -7.79 -16.41 -21.17
C LYS A 183 -8.97 -15.45 -21.15
N GLU A 184 -10.18 -15.98 -21.17
CA GLU A 184 -11.37 -15.15 -20.98
C GLU A 184 -11.41 -14.57 -19.56
N VAL A 185 -11.14 -15.41 -18.56
CA VAL A 185 -11.15 -15.03 -17.14
C VAL A 185 -9.88 -15.55 -16.45
N GLY A 186 -9.23 -14.67 -15.70
CA GLY A 186 -8.13 -15.01 -14.80
C GLY A 186 -8.42 -14.59 -13.36
N VAL A 187 -8.05 -15.43 -12.39
CA VAL A 187 -8.33 -15.18 -10.97
C VAL A 187 -7.04 -14.90 -10.21
N ILE A 188 -6.97 -13.78 -9.50
CA ILE A 188 -5.76 -13.41 -8.73
C ILE A 188 -6.12 -13.22 -7.26
N TYR A 189 -5.56 -14.08 -6.41
CA TYR A 189 -5.78 -14.03 -4.98
C TYR A 189 -4.78 -13.14 -4.25
N CYS A 190 -5.20 -12.56 -3.14
CA CYS A 190 -4.30 -12.05 -2.13
C CYS A 190 -3.71 -13.22 -1.31
N ASN A 191 -2.55 -12.99 -0.70
CA ASN A 191 -1.82 -13.96 0.13
C ASN A 191 -2.67 -14.66 1.21
N LYS A 192 -3.70 -13.99 1.75
CA LYS A 192 -4.57 -14.62 2.75
C LYS A 192 -5.53 -15.62 2.11
N THR A 193 -6.12 -15.26 0.97
CA THR A 193 -7.12 -16.08 0.27
C THR A 193 -6.47 -17.23 -0.49
N SER A 194 -5.25 -17.05 -1.00
CA SER A 194 -4.49 -18.14 -1.65
C SER A 194 -4.21 -19.34 -0.74
N LYS A 195 -4.43 -19.21 0.57
CA LYS A 195 -4.27 -20.27 1.59
C LYS A 195 -5.59 -20.90 2.04
N ARG A 196 -6.73 -20.48 1.49
CA ARG A 196 -8.08 -20.87 1.92
C ARG A 196 -8.72 -21.80 0.90
N LYS A 197 -8.49 -23.11 1.03
CA LYS A 197 -8.99 -24.14 0.09
C LYS A 197 -10.50 -24.06 -0.15
N ASP A 198 -11.26 -23.72 0.88
CA ASP A 198 -12.71 -23.52 0.81
C ASP A 198 -13.11 -22.38 -0.13
N LEU A 199 -12.34 -21.29 -0.17
CA LEU A 199 -12.59 -20.16 -1.06
C LEU A 199 -12.07 -20.43 -2.48
N LEU A 200 -10.96 -21.15 -2.62
CA LEU A 200 -10.39 -21.51 -3.94
C LEU A 200 -11.36 -22.36 -4.77
N GLN A 201 -12.20 -23.16 -4.10
CA GLN A 201 -13.17 -24.05 -4.76
C GLN A 201 -14.18 -23.30 -5.63
N TYR A 202 -14.51 -22.04 -5.32
CA TYR A 202 -15.45 -21.23 -6.09
C TYR A 202 -14.96 -20.91 -7.51
N PHE A 203 -13.64 -20.92 -7.71
CA PHE A 203 -13.00 -20.51 -8.95
C PHE A 203 -12.10 -21.58 -9.55
N LYS A 204 -12.25 -22.85 -9.13
CA LYS A 204 -11.40 -23.97 -9.57
C LYS A 204 -11.33 -24.17 -11.09
N ASP A 205 -12.36 -23.71 -11.80
CA ASP A 205 -12.49 -23.88 -13.26
C ASP A 205 -11.73 -22.78 -14.04
N PHE A 206 -11.17 -21.78 -13.34
CA PHE A 206 -10.42 -20.69 -13.95
C PHE A 206 -8.93 -20.82 -13.66
N PRO A 207 -8.05 -20.43 -14.62
CA PRO A 207 -6.65 -20.19 -14.34
C PRO A 207 -6.52 -19.21 -13.19
N SER A 208 -5.60 -19.49 -12.25
CA SER A 208 -5.40 -18.61 -11.11
C SER A 208 -3.94 -18.46 -10.71
N THR A 209 -3.64 -17.32 -10.08
CA THR A 209 -2.35 -17.02 -9.45
C THR A 209 -2.60 -16.19 -8.19
N SER A 210 -1.55 -15.62 -7.58
CA SER A 210 -1.69 -14.76 -6.41
C SER A 210 -0.68 -13.64 -6.37
N ASN A 211 -0.93 -12.64 -5.53
CA ASN A 211 -0.02 -11.50 -5.35
C ASN A 211 1.30 -11.84 -4.60
N THR A 212 1.58 -13.12 -4.35
CA THR A 212 2.85 -13.57 -3.75
C THR A 212 3.88 -14.00 -4.78
N THR A 213 3.53 -14.00 -6.06
CA THR A 213 4.45 -14.20 -7.18
C THR A 213 5.32 -12.97 -7.40
N ASP A 214 6.20 -13.00 -8.40
CA ASP A 214 6.91 -11.80 -8.83
C ASP A 214 6.06 -10.90 -9.76
N LEU A 215 6.62 -9.74 -10.10
CA LEU A 215 5.94 -8.70 -10.89
C LEU A 215 5.69 -9.16 -12.33
N GLU A 216 6.66 -9.85 -12.91
CA GLU A 216 6.58 -10.28 -14.30
C GLU A 216 5.53 -11.37 -14.47
N GLU A 217 5.50 -12.35 -13.58
CA GLU A 217 4.47 -13.39 -13.55
C GLU A 217 3.08 -12.78 -13.38
N MET A 218 2.90 -11.90 -12.39
CA MET A 218 1.59 -11.31 -12.12
C MET A 218 1.10 -10.42 -13.26
N VAL A 219 1.97 -9.60 -13.84
CA VAL A 219 1.60 -8.71 -14.96
C VAL A 219 1.37 -9.49 -16.26
N ASN A 220 2.18 -10.52 -16.56
CA ASN A 220 1.95 -11.40 -17.70
C ASN A 220 0.61 -12.14 -17.57
N PHE A 221 0.27 -12.61 -16.36
CA PHE A 221 -1.01 -13.24 -16.09
C PHE A 221 -2.19 -12.26 -16.35
N ILE A 222 -2.08 -11.03 -15.84
CA ILE A 222 -3.08 -9.97 -16.09
C ILE A 222 -3.18 -9.67 -17.59
N GLY A 223 -2.05 -9.44 -18.24
CA GLY A 223 -1.96 -9.08 -19.64
C GLY A 223 -2.56 -10.14 -20.58
N SER A 224 -2.42 -11.42 -20.22
CA SER A 224 -2.97 -12.54 -21.00
C SER A 224 -4.46 -12.84 -20.75
N SER A 225 -5.11 -12.13 -19.84
CA SER A 225 -6.54 -12.28 -19.52
C SER A 225 -7.39 -11.16 -20.14
N ASP A 226 -8.65 -11.44 -20.49
CA ASP A 226 -9.66 -10.41 -20.86
C ASP A 226 -10.24 -9.76 -19.60
N THR A 227 -10.65 -10.60 -18.65
CA THR A 227 -11.26 -10.20 -17.38
C THR A 227 -10.51 -10.77 -16.19
N ILE A 228 -10.34 -9.96 -15.14
CA ILE A 228 -9.73 -10.35 -13.88
C ILE A 228 -10.76 -10.36 -12.76
N ILE A 229 -10.84 -11.48 -12.02
CA ILE A 229 -11.53 -11.56 -10.73
C ILE A 229 -10.47 -11.53 -9.63
N THR A 230 -10.60 -10.65 -8.64
CA THR A 230 -9.56 -10.52 -7.60
C THR A 230 -10.02 -9.95 -6.27
N ASP A 231 -9.33 -10.32 -5.19
CA ASP A 231 -9.40 -9.67 -3.88
C ASP A 231 -8.08 -8.94 -3.51
N SER A 232 -7.21 -8.73 -4.51
CA SER A 232 -5.98 -7.96 -4.43
C SER A 232 -6.15 -6.58 -5.08
N TYR A 233 -5.78 -5.53 -4.33
CA TYR A 233 -5.84 -4.14 -4.86
C TYR A 233 -4.94 -3.96 -6.08
N HIS A 234 -3.71 -4.48 -6.02
CA HIS A 234 -2.76 -4.27 -7.12
C HIS A 234 -3.13 -5.11 -8.35
N ALA A 235 -3.78 -6.26 -8.19
CA ALA A 235 -4.34 -7.00 -9.32
C ALA A 235 -5.45 -6.20 -10.03
N MET A 236 -6.38 -5.62 -9.26
CA MET A 236 -7.41 -4.74 -9.79
C MET A 236 -6.78 -3.53 -10.48
N TYR A 237 -5.89 -2.83 -9.78
CA TYR A 237 -5.28 -1.61 -10.29
C TYR A 237 -4.50 -1.86 -11.58
N TRP A 238 -3.60 -2.84 -11.61
CA TRP A 238 -2.82 -3.19 -12.79
C TRP A 238 -3.68 -3.75 -13.92
N GLY A 239 -4.77 -4.45 -13.61
CA GLY A 239 -5.79 -4.83 -14.59
C GLY A 239 -6.37 -3.62 -15.32
N ILE A 240 -6.76 -2.58 -14.56
CA ILE A 240 -7.27 -1.33 -15.12
C ILE A 240 -6.18 -0.63 -15.96
N LEU A 241 -4.93 -0.56 -15.48
CA LEU A 241 -3.81 0.03 -16.24
C LEU A 241 -3.59 -0.66 -17.59
N LEU A 242 -3.76 -1.98 -17.64
CA LEU A 242 -3.66 -2.81 -18.84
C LEU A 242 -4.96 -2.90 -19.64
N ASN A 243 -5.93 -2.02 -19.36
CA ASN A 243 -7.22 -1.95 -20.05
C ASN A 243 -8.01 -3.28 -20.02
N LYS A 244 -7.94 -3.99 -18.89
CA LYS A 244 -8.69 -5.23 -18.63
C LYS A 244 -9.98 -4.92 -17.90
N LYS A 245 -10.98 -5.80 -18.06
CA LYS A 245 -12.18 -5.77 -17.20
C LYS A 245 -11.80 -6.29 -15.82
N THR A 246 -12.35 -5.68 -14.77
CA THR A 246 -12.04 -6.07 -13.39
C THR A 246 -13.30 -6.24 -12.56
N VAL A 247 -13.39 -7.40 -11.91
CA VAL A 247 -14.37 -7.74 -10.87
C VAL A 247 -13.60 -7.95 -9.57
N VAL A 248 -14.07 -7.32 -8.49
CA VAL A 248 -13.44 -7.43 -7.19
C VAL A 248 -14.31 -8.15 -6.19
N ILE A 249 -13.69 -9.01 -5.40
CA ILE A 249 -14.27 -9.67 -4.23
C ILE A 249 -13.71 -8.98 -2.99
N PRO A 250 -14.42 -8.01 -2.38
CA PRO A 250 -13.82 -7.15 -1.36
C PRO A 250 -13.48 -7.92 -0.08
N THR A 251 -12.23 -7.80 0.36
CA THR A 251 -11.77 -8.28 1.67
C THR A 251 -11.60 -7.16 2.70
N THR A 252 -11.63 -5.92 2.23
CA THR A 252 -11.34 -4.68 2.95
C THR A 252 -11.91 -3.52 2.16
N SER A 253 -11.95 -2.33 2.75
CA SER A 253 -12.56 -1.18 2.10
C SER A 253 -11.80 -0.65 0.86
N LYS A 254 -10.53 -1.03 0.63
CA LYS A 254 -9.63 -0.51 -0.43
C LYS A 254 -10.17 -0.51 -1.87
N PHE A 255 -11.33 -1.13 -2.12
CA PHE A 255 -11.98 -1.25 -3.43
C PHE A 255 -13.10 -0.25 -3.66
N TYR A 256 -13.71 0.29 -2.59
CA TYR A 256 -14.95 1.05 -2.71
C TYR A 256 -14.74 2.49 -3.21
N ASP A 257 -13.54 3.04 -3.04
CA ASP A 257 -13.23 4.42 -3.47
C ASP A 257 -12.09 4.53 -4.47
N PHE A 258 -12.18 3.72 -5.51
CA PHE A 258 -11.34 3.89 -6.69
C PHE A 258 -12.01 4.85 -7.69
N LYS A 259 -11.24 5.66 -8.42
CA LYS A 259 -11.78 6.56 -9.47
C LYS A 259 -12.50 5.76 -10.56
N TYR A 260 -11.84 4.70 -11.05
CA TYR A 260 -12.38 3.80 -12.07
C TYR A 260 -13.01 2.57 -11.43
N LYS A 261 -14.34 2.56 -11.30
CA LYS A 261 -15.03 1.55 -10.51
C LYS A 261 -14.92 0.17 -11.16
N SER A 262 -14.36 -0.79 -10.43
CA SER A 262 -14.51 -2.21 -10.76
C SER A 262 -15.88 -2.69 -10.30
N VAL A 263 -16.40 -3.73 -10.95
CA VAL A 263 -17.63 -4.37 -10.46
C VAL A 263 -17.33 -5.03 -9.12
N ILE A 264 -18.13 -4.71 -8.10
CA ILE A 264 -18.03 -5.33 -6.78
C ILE A 264 -18.95 -6.55 -6.77
N SER A 265 -18.41 -7.71 -6.38
CA SER A 265 -19.13 -8.97 -6.34
C SER A 265 -18.72 -9.79 -5.11
N ASP A 266 -19.26 -11.01 -5.01
CA ASP A 266 -18.96 -12.01 -4.00
C ASP A 266 -18.74 -13.40 -4.63
N TYR A 267 -18.44 -14.40 -3.81
CA TYR A 267 -18.12 -15.75 -4.29
C TYR A 267 -19.32 -16.47 -4.92
N GLU A 268 -20.55 -16.05 -4.66
CA GLU A 268 -21.78 -16.69 -5.14
C GLU A 268 -22.29 -16.04 -6.43
N ASN A 269 -22.15 -14.71 -6.55
CA ASN A 269 -22.74 -13.90 -7.61
C ASN A 269 -21.79 -13.53 -8.76
N TYR A 270 -20.49 -13.84 -8.64
CA TYR A 270 -19.47 -13.40 -9.60
C TYR A 270 -19.77 -13.76 -11.07
N ARG A 271 -20.47 -14.87 -11.33
CA ARG A 271 -20.76 -15.35 -12.69
C ARG A 271 -21.69 -14.42 -13.46
N GLU A 272 -22.64 -13.79 -12.77
CA GLU A 272 -23.53 -12.81 -13.37
C GLU A 272 -22.89 -11.41 -13.38
N ASP A 273 -22.17 -11.08 -12.31
CA ASP A 273 -21.53 -9.78 -12.17
C ASP A 273 -20.38 -9.55 -13.16
N ILE A 274 -19.71 -10.61 -13.61
CA ILE A 274 -18.64 -10.50 -14.62
C ILE A 274 -19.13 -9.88 -15.93
N LYS A 275 -20.41 -10.08 -16.28
CA LYS A 275 -21.03 -9.53 -17.49
C LYS A 275 -21.18 -8.00 -17.43
N LYS A 276 -21.15 -7.43 -16.22
CA LYS A 276 -21.24 -5.98 -15.97
C LYS A 276 -19.88 -5.28 -16.04
N ALA A 277 -18.79 -6.05 -16.12
CA ALA A 277 -17.44 -5.50 -16.04
C ALA A 277 -17.06 -4.74 -17.31
N GLN A 278 -16.54 -3.53 -17.14
CA GLN A 278 -16.15 -2.64 -18.22
C GLN A 278 -14.65 -2.33 -18.22
N ARG A 279 -14.20 -1.78 -19.34
CA ARG A 279 -12.82 -1.37 -19.58
C ARG A 279 -12.71 0.15 -19.45
N TYR A 280 -11.51 0.62 -19.11
CA TYR A 280 -11.19 2.04 -19.03
C TYR A 280 -9.92 2.31 -19.86
N SER A 281 -10.01 3.18 -20.86
CA SER A 281 -8.88 3.59 -21.68
C SER A 281 -8.17 4.81 -21.06
N GLY A 282 -6.89 5.01 -21.41
CA GLY A 282 -6.10 6.18 -21.00
C GLY A 282 -5.62 6.20 -19.54
N VAL A 283 -6.07 5.25 -18.70
CA VAL A 283 -5.79 5.25 -17.26
C VAL A 283 -4.30 5.19 -16.93
N LEU A 284 -3.52 4.44 -17.71
CA LEU A 284 -2.07 4.32 -17.49
C LEU A 284 -1.39 5.69 -17.59
N GLU A 285 -1.61 6.42 -18.67
CA GLU A 285 -0.97 7.71 -18.89
C GLU A 285 -1.48 8.77 -17.91
N GLU A 286 -2.77 8.79 -17.59
CA GLU A 286 -3.31 9.69 -16.56
C GLU A 286 -2.62 9.44 -15.20
N CYS A 287 -2.50 8.18 -14.78
CA CYS A 287 -1.85 7.85 -13.52
C CYS A 287 -0.36 8.23 -13.50
N ARG A 288 0.32 8.09 -14.64
CA ARG A 288 1.73 8.46 -14.82
C ARG A 288 1.91 9.97 -14.73
N GLU A 289 1.08 10.73 -15.43
CA GLU A 289 1.11 12.20 -15.39
C GLU A 289 0.91 12.73 -13.98
N ILE A 290 -0.11 12.24 -13.27
CA ILE A 290 -0.39 12.65 -11.89
C ILE A 290 0.80 12.34 -10.96
N ASN A 291 1.39 11.15 -11.09
CA ASN A 291 2.54 10.80 -10.25
C ASN A 291 3.78 11.65 -10.56
N ARG A 292 4.02 12.01 -11.83
CA ARG A 292 5.13 12.91 -12.21
C ARG A 292 4.90 14.33 -11.68
N ASN A 293 3.69 14.86 -11.83
CA ASN A 293 3.33 16.18 -11.32
C ASN A 293 3.42 16.25 -9.79
N PHE A 294 2.98 15.20 -9.11
CA PHE A 294 3.11 15.10 -7.65
C PHE A 294 4.58 14.97 -7.22
N ALA A 295 5.40 14.25 -7.98
CA ALA A 295 6.84 14.14 -7.73
C ALA A 295 7.53 15.50 -7.73
N THR A 296 7.24 16.37 -8.70
CA THR A 296 7.79 17.74 -8.75
C THR A 296 7.51 18.49 -7.44
N LYS A 297 6.23 18.51 -7.00
CA LYS A 297 5.85 19.15 -5.73
C LYS A 297 6.59 18.57 -4.52
N VAL A 298 6.75 17.24 -4.51
CA VAL A 298 7.43 16.52 -3.42
C VAL A 298 8.92 16.86 -3.40
N PHE A 299 9.59 16.87 -4.54
CA PHE A 299 11.02 17.15 -4.64
C PHE A 299 11.34 18.59 -4.31
N ASP A 300 10.52 19.53 -4.78
CA ASP A 300 10.60 20.95 -4.38
C ASP A 300 10.47 21.10 -2.86
N TYR A 301 9.47 20.44 -2.25
CA TYR A 301 9.28 20.49 -0.79
C TYR A 301 10.44 19.86 -0.02
N LEU A 302 11.04 18.80 -0.55
CA LEU A 302 12.13 18.07 0.09
C LEU A 302 13.50 18.74 -0.16
N ASN A 303 13.62 19.60 -1.17
CA ASN A 303 14.86 20.17 -1.68
C ASN A 303 15.82 19.08 -2.22
N ILE A 304 15.32 18.18 -3.07
CA ILE A 304 16.10 17.09 -3.68
C ILE A 304 15.89 17.00 -5.18
#